data_AF-A0A7U6QP50-F1
#
_entry.id   AF-A0A7U6QP50-F1
#
_cell.length_a   1.000
_cell.length_b   1.000
_cell.length_c   1.000
_cell.angle_alpha   90.00
_cell.angle_beta   90.00
_cell.angle_gamma   90.00
#
_symmetry.space_group_name_H-M   'P 1'
#
loop_
_entity.id
_entity.type
_entity.pdbx_description
1 polymer ?
#
loop_
_entity_poly.entity_id
_entity_poly.type
_entity_poly.pdbx_seq_one_letter_code
_entity_poly.pdbx_strand_id
1 'polypeptide(L)' 'MKQHKKTVLLVINCLQGGGAERVVLTLGQGFYELGYEVHILRFKPLVQYGLSPNLNYHVLKFKPYKLIPGGTKT' A
#
# COMPACT_ATOMS: atom_id res chain seq x y z
N MET A 1 -26.33 8.71 -9.95
CA MET A 1 -25.63 9.11 -8.71
C MET A 1 -24.31 8.35 -8.65
N LYS A 2 -23.16 9.02 -8.60
CA LYS A 2 -21.87 8.33 -8.41
C LYS A 2 -21.83 7.83 -6.96
N GLN A 3 -21.99 6.53 -6.77
CA GLN A 3 -21.85 5.93 -5.45
C GLN A 3 -20.38 6.04 -5.04
N HIS A 4 -20.10 6.77 -3.97
CA HIS A 4 -18.74 6.89 -3.45
C HIS A 4 -18.29 5.52 -2.95
N LYS A 5 -17.37 4.88 -3.68
CA LYS A 5 -16.71 3.67 -3.22
C LYS A 5 -15.91 4.00 -1.96
N LYS A 6 -16.03 3.15 -0.94
CA LYS A 6 -15.21 3.27 0.26
C LYS A 6 -13.75 2.94 -0.09
N THR A 7 -12.82 3.70 0.46
CA THR A 7 -11.38 3.54 0.19
C THR A 7 -10.74 2.66 1.27
N VAL A 8 -9.88 1.73 0.84
CA VAL A 8 -9.02 0.91 1.71
C VAL A 8 -7.56 1.23 1.40
N LEU A 9 -6.79 1.57 2.43
CA LEU A 9 -5.35 1.81 2.33
C LEU A 9 -4.58 0.71 3.07
N LEU A 10 -3.80 -0.07 2.34
CA LEU A 10 -2.87 -1.06 2.88
C LEU A 10 -1.45 -0.48 2.82
N VAL A 11 -0.74 -0.50 3.95
CA VAL A 11 0.62 0.07 4.05
C VAL A 11 1.61 -1.06 4.31
N ILE A 12 2.67 -1.13 3.49
CA ILE A 12 3.73 -2.12 3.62
C ILE A 12 5.09 -1.49 3.31
N ASN A 13 6.20 -2.07 3.79
CA ASN A 13 7.53 -1.53 3.50
C ASN A 13 7.94 -1.71 2.03
N CYS A 14 7.76 -2.91 1.49
CA CYS A 14 8.05 -3.28 0.11
C CYS A 14 7.22 -4.51 -0.31
N LEU A 15 7.16 -4.82 -1.60
CA LEU A 15 6.50 -6.02 -2.13
C LEU A 15 7.54 -7.07 -2.57
N GLN A 16 8.51 -7.30 -1.69
CA GLN A 16 9.59 -8.28 -1.86
C GLN A 16 9.60 -9.22 -0.65
N GLY A 17 9.65 -10.53 -0.88
CA GLY A 17 9.51 -11.55 0.17
C GLY A 17 8.15 -12.26 0.15
N GLY A 18 8.04 -13.43 0.77
CA GLY A 18 6.89 -14.34 0.61
C GLY A 18 5.82 -14.31 1.69
N GLY A 19 5.87 -13.37 2.63
CA GLY A 19 5.02 -13.38 3.83
C GLY A 19 3.92 -12.33 3.75
N ALA A 20 4.14 -11.22 4.46
CA ALA A 20 3.19 -10.11 4.56
C ALA A 20 2.81 -9.52 3.20
N GLU A 21 3.71 -9.58 2.22
CA GLU A 21 3.51 -9.09 0.86
C GLU A 21 2.38 -9.85 0.16
N ARG A 22 2.37 -11.18 0.27
CA ARG A 22 1.30 -12.02 -0.29
C ARG A 22 -0.03 -11.70 0.38
N VAL A 23 -0.03 -11.56 1.70
CA VAL A 23 -1.23 -11.22 2.46
C VAL A 23 -1.81 -9.87 2.00
N VAL A 24 -0.98 -8.84 1.84
CA VAL A 24 -1.43 -7.52 1.36
C VAL A 24 -2.00 -7.59 -0.05
N LEU A 25 -1.38 -8.34 -0.96
CA LEU A 25 -1.90 -8.50 -2.33
C LEU A 25 -3.23 -9.28 -2.35
N THR A 26 -3.32 -10.37 -1.59
CA THR A 26 -4.55 -11.18 -1.47
C THR A 26 -5.69 -10.37 -0.86
N LEU A 27 -5.45 -9.66 0.24
CA LEU A 27 -6.46 -8.81 0.87
C LEU A 27 -6.86 -7.65 -0.05
N GLY A 28 -5.88 -7.02 -0.71
CA GLY A 28 -6.15 -5.94 -1.66
C GLY A 28 -7.07 -6.39 -2.80
N GLN A 29 -6.81 -7.57 -3.36
CA GLN A 29 -7.65 -8.16 -4.39
C GLN A 29 -9.07 -8.48 -3.87
N GLY A 30 -9.19 -9.07 -2.68
CA GLY A 30 -10.49 -9.34 -2.07
C GLY A 30 -11.31 -8.07 -1.80
N PHE A 31 -10.68 -6.99 -1.31
CA PHE A 31 -11.38 -5.71 -1.13
C PHE A 31 -11.82 -5.09 -2.46
N TYR A 32 -11.01 -5.20 -3.51
CA TYR A 32 -11.39 -4.74 -4.83
C TYR A 32 -12.63 -5.48 -5.37
N GLU A 33 -12.66 -6.80 -5.22
CA GLU A 33 -13.79 -7.66 -5.62
C GLU A 33 -15.07 -7.34 -4.84
N LEU A 34 -14.95 -6.94 -3.57
CA LEU A 34 -16.05 -6.43 -2.76
C LEU A 34 -16.50 -5.01 -3.14
N GLY A 35 -15.89 -4.40 -4.16
CA GLY A 35 -16.28 -3.10 -4.72
C GLY A 35 -15.60 -1.89 -4.07
N TYR A 36 -14.60 -2.10 -3.22
CA TYR A 36 -13.82 -1.01 -2.62
C TYR A 36 -12.81 -0.42 -3.61
N GLU A 37 -12.41 0.82 -3.36
CA GLU A 37 -11.24 1.41 -4.02
C GLU A 37 -10.00 1.12 -3.16
N VAL A 38 -9.02 0.40 -3.72
CA VAL A 38 -7.90 -0.14 -2.94
C VAL A 38 -6.60 0.55 -3.32
N HIS A 39 -5.88 1.02 -2.29
CA HIS A 39 -4.59 1.66 -2.40
C HIS A 39 -3.55 0.87 -1.61
N ILE A 40 -2.41 0.59 -2.22
CA ILE A 40 -1.26 -0.04 -1.58
C ILE A 40 -0.13 0.99 -1.54
N LEU A 41 0.22 1.43 -0.34
CA LEU A 41 1.33 2.34 -0.09
C LEU A 41 2.58 1.55 0.31
N ARG A 42 3.68 1.79 -0.42
CA ARG A 42 4.99 1.20 -0.13
C ARG A 42 6.09 2.22 0.05
N PHE A 43 7.08 1.91 0.89
CA PHE A 43 8.21 2.82 1.17
C PHE A 43 9.43 2.57 0.28
N LYS A 44 9.51 1.39 -0.33
CA LYS A 44 10.54 1.04 -1.31
C LYS A 44 9.90 0.60 -2.63
N PRO A 45 10.53 0.85 -3.78
CA PRO A 45 10.01 0.47 -5.10
C PRO A 45 10.22 -1.03 -5.42
N LEU A 46 10.72 -1.84 -4.49
CA LEU A 46 11.04 -3.25 -4.70
C LEU A 46 9.75 -4.07 -4.82
N VAL A 47 9.65 -4.83 -5.93
CA VAL A 47 8.50 -5.66 -6.28
C VAL A 47 9.01 -6.97 -6.88
N GLN A 48 8.56 -8.10 -6.33
CA GLN A 48 8.89 -9.45 -6.82
C GLN A 48 7.67 -10.21 -7.38
N TYR A 49 6.47 -9.65 -7.25
CA TYR A 49 5.22 -10.27 -7.69
C TYR A 49 4.60 -9.50 -8.85
N GLY A 50 3.82 -10.21 -9.68
CA GLY A 50 2.94 -9.55 -10.65
C GLY A 50 1.94 -8.66 -9.92
N LEU A 51 1.92 -7.37 -10.25
CA LEU A 51 0.98 -6.43 -9.66
C LEU A 51 -0.33 -6.47 -10.45
N SER A 52 -1.43 -6.67 -9.74
CA SER A 52 -2.78 -6.58 -10.33
C SER A 52 -3.02 -5.14 -10.83
N PRO A 53 -3.42 -4.92 -12.10
CA PRO A 53 -3.71 -3.58 -12.62
C PRO A 53 -4.97 -2.97 -11.99
N ASN A 54 -5.73 -3.75 -11.23
CA ASN A 54 -6.97 -3.33 -10.57
C ASN A 54 -6.73 -2.56 -9.26
N LEU A 55 -5.51 -2.59 -8.72
CA LEU A 55 -5.15 -1.94 -7.46
C LEU A 55 -4.29 -0.70 -7.72
N ASN A 56 -4.45 0.34 -6.88
CA ASN A 56 -3.63 1.54 -6.97
C ASN A 56 -2.36 1.40 -6.13
N TYR A 57 -1.17 1.54 -6.72
CA TYR A 57 0.10 1.43 -5.99
C TYR A 57 0.81 2.77 -5.86
N HIS A 58 1.24 3.10 -4.64
CA HIS A 58 1.90 4.36 -4.31
C HIS A 58 3.27 4.06 -3.71
N VAL A 59 4.29 4.79 -4.14
CA VAL A 59 5.63 4.70 -3.55
C VAL A 59 5.97 5.99 -2.82
N LEU A 60 5.99 5.96 -1.50
CA LEU A 60 6.46 7.08 -0.69
C LEU A 60 7.93 6.85 -0.33
N LYS A 61 8.84 7.62 -0.94
CA LYS A 61 10.26 7.57 -0.60
C LYS A 61 10.41 8.11 0.83
N PHE A 62 10.65 7.24 1.82
CA PHE A 62 10.65 7.62 3.25
C PHE A 62 11.91 8.37 3.72
N LYS A 63 13.04 8.26 2.99
CA LYS A 63 14.32 8.90 3.34
C LYS A 63 14.25 10.42 3.62
N PRO A 64 13.51 11.24 2.83
CA PRO A 64 13.38 12.68 3.08
C PRO A 64 12.54 13.00 4.33
N TYR A 65 11.68 12.09 4.78
CA TYR A 65 10.73 12.35 5.87
C TYR A 65 11.25 11.93 7.27
N LYS A 66 12.42 11.30 7.36
CA LYS A 66 13.11 11.11 8.65
C LYS A 66 13.60 12.41 9.28
N LEU A 67 13.64 13.49 8.50
CA LEU A 67 14.12 14.80 8.91
C LEU A 67 13.01 15.72 9.43
N ILE A 68 11.80 15.21 9.70
CA ILE A 68 10.74 16.04 10.31
C ILE A 68 11.24 16.52 11.68
N PRO A 69 11.56 17.82 11.85
CA PRO A 69 12.02 18.34 13.12
C PRO A 69 10.80 18.33 14.07
N GLY A 70 10.87 17.58 15.17
CA GLY A 70 9.75 17.46 16.12
C GLY A 70 9.65 16.14 16.88
N GLY A 71 10.47 15.13 16.56
CA GLY A 71 10.61 13.94 17.40
C GLY A 71 11.41 14.27 18.67
N THR A 72 10.76 14.80 19.70
CA THR A 72 11.34 14.84 21.05
C THR A 72 11.67 13.42 21.46
N LYS A 73 12.96 13.12 21.57
CA LYS A 73 13.45 11.93 22.28
C LYS A 73 13.10 12.12 23.75
N THR A 74 12.01 11.51 24.19
CA THR A 74 11.80 11.18 25.62
C THR A 74 12.41 9.82 25.89
#